data_AF-W2SVV5-F1
#
_entry.id   AF-W2SVV5-F1
#
_cell.length_a   1.000
_cell.length_b   1.000
_cell.length_c   1.000
_cell.angle_alpha   90.00
_cell.angle_beta   90.00
_cell.angle_gamma   90.00
#
_symmetry.space_group_name_H-M   'P 1'
#
loop_
_entity.id
_entity.type
_entity.pdbx_description
1 polymer ?
#
loop_
_entity_poly.entity_id
_entity_poly.type
_entity_poly.pdbx_seq_one_letter_code
_entity_poly.pdbx_strand_id
1 'polypeptide(L)'
;ELVSLAAKLEKAEWACIVERICDFVGQSSRKEAILEFFPKIATATVNGGITSDSGPCYTFLIVCPDLTTFPWEVIPVFRNSPYVARIPSIHALFQTLRMRKEVPVAVNASNAFYILDPDNNLGDTQRRITDYVSKFGWNGVVGKIPDPEVVKEALRARDVFL
;
A
#
# COMPACT_ATOMS: atom_id res chain seq x y z
N GLU A 1 12.75 -1.53 -15.06
CA GLU A 1 13.44 -0.92 -13.90
C GLU A 1 14.14 0.40 -14.27
N LEU A 2 15.41 0.43 -14.72
CA LEU A 2 16.11 1.71 -14.96
C LEU A 2 15.44 2.63 -16.01
N VAL A 3 14.89 2.03 -17.06
CA VAL A 3 14.19 2.75 -18.14
C VAL A 3 12.90 3.41 -17.62
N SER A 4 12.13 2.72 -16.77
CA SER A 4 10.91 3.27 -16.16
C SER A 4 11.20 4.31 -15.07
N LEU A 5 12.34 4.18 -14.37
CA LEU A 5 12.78 5.17 -13.37
C LEU A 5 13.26 6.47 -14.02
N ALA A 6 13.89 6.40 -15.20
CA ALA A 6 14.32 7.59 -15.95
C ALA A 6 13.16 8.54 -16.29
N ALA A 7 11.93 8.03 -16.35
CA ALA A 7 10.73 8.81 -16.60
C ALA A 7 10.17 9.51 -15.35
N LYS A 8 10.60 9.06 -14.16
CA LYS A 8 10.07 9.51 -12.85
C LYS A 8 11.07 10.33 -12.04
N LEU A 9 12.33 10.37 -12.45
CA LEU A 9 13.45 10.97 -11.72
C LEU A 9 14.16 12.02 -12.57
N GLU A 10 14.80 12.97 -11.90
CA GLU A 10 15.70 13.89 -12.58
C GLU A 10 16.96 13.16 -13.07
N LYS A 11 17.61 13.71 -14.11
CA LYS A 11 18.81 13.11 -14.70
C LYS A 11 19.91 12.85 -13.66
N ALA A 12 20.11 13.79 -12.73
CA ALA A 12 21.14 13.69 -11.70
C ALA A 12 20.85 12.54 -10.72
N GLU A 13 19.60 12.44 -10.24
CA GLU A 13 19.16 11.37 -9.34
C GLU A 13 19.26 10.00 -10.01
N TRP A 14 18.80 9.90 -11.26
CA TRP A 14 18.89 8.68 -12.05
C TRP A 14 20.35 8.26 -12.27
N ALA A 15 21.24 9.21 -12.57
CA ALA A 15 22.66 8.95 -12.76
C ALA A 15 23.30 8.35 -11.49
N CYS A 16 23.01 8.91 -10.31
CA CYS A 16 23.52 8.36 -9.05
C CYS A 16 23.05 6.92 -8.79
N ILE A 17 21.81 6.59 -9.17
CA ILE A 17 21.28 5.21 -9.06
C ILE A 17 22.02 4.28 -10.02
N VAL A 18 22.19 4.69 -11.28
CA VAL A 18 22.93 3.90 -12.29
C VAL A 18 24.36 3.65 -11.85
N GLU A 19 25.06 4.69 -11.37
CA GLU A 19 26.43 4.56 -10.89
C GLU A 19 26.54 3.55 -9.76
N ARG A 20 25.65 3.65 -8.75
CA ARG A 20 25.62 2.73 -7.62
C ARG A 20 25.32 1.29 -8.04
N ILE A 21 24.44 1.08 -9.01
CA ILE A 21 24.16 -0.25 -9.57
C ILE A 21 25.38 -0.79 -10.33
N CYS A 22 26.03 0.05 -11.16
CA CYS A 22 27.22 -0.35 -11.91
C CYS A 22 28.35 -0.76 -10.98
N ASP A 23 28.54 -0.03 -9.88
CA ASP A 23 29.55 -0.35 -8.86
C ASP A 23 29.22 -1.66 -8.12
N PHE A 24 27.95 -1.86 -7.77
CA PHE A 24 27.51 -3.11 -7.12
C PHE A 24 27.72 -4.34 -8.03
N VAL A 25 27.49 -4.21 -9.33
CA VAL A 25 27.65 -5.30 -10.32
C VAL A 25 29.11 -5.44 -10.79
N GLY A 26 30.01 -4.54 -10.40
CA GLY A 26 31.42 -4.54 -10.84
C GLY A 26 31.62 -4.16 -12.31
N GLN A 27 30.70 -3.36 -12.87
CA GLN A 27 30.70 -2.91 -14.28
C GLN A 27 30.94 -1.40 -14.39
N SER A 28 31.82 -0.85 -13.56
CA SER A 28 32.07 0.59 -13.48
C SER A 28 32.58 1.21 -14.79
N SER A 29 33.17 0.42 -15.69
CA SER A 29 33.63 0.86 -17.02
C SER A 29 32.50 1.12 -18.02
N ARG A 30 31.25 0.74 -17.71
CA ARG A 30 30.08 0.94 -18.58
C ARG A 30 29.22 2.13 -18.15
N LYS A 31 29.63 2.87 -17.11
CA LYS A 31 28.86 3.98 -16.54
C LYS A 31 28.56 5.05 -17.59
N GLU A 32 29.58 5.54 -18.29
CA GLU A 32 29.44 6.60 -19.29
C GLU A 32 28.50 6.17 -20.41
N ALA A 33 28.67 4.94 -20.92
CA ALA A 33 27.82 4.40 -21.96
C ALA A 33 26.35 4.32 -21.54
N ILE A 34 26.05 3.92 -20.30
CA ILE A 34 24.66 3.82 -19.81
C ILE A 34 24.05 5.23 -19.62
N LEU A 35 24.84 6.19 -19.14
CA LEU A 35 24.41 7.58 -18.95
C LEU A 35 24.05 8.27 -20.28
N GLU A 36 24.73 7.93 -21.37
CA GLU A 36 24.43 8.44 -22.72
C GLU A 36 23.04 8.01 -23.24
N PHE A 37 22.47 6.91 -22.72
CA PHE A 37 21.14 6.47 -23.12
C PHE A 37 20.00 7.24 -22.44
N PHE A 38 20.26 7.98 -21.35
CA PHE A 38 19.22 8.74 -20.63
C PHE A 38 18.33 9.60 -21.54
N PRO A 39 18.86 10.50 -22.41
CA PRO A 39 18.02 11.33 -23.26
C PRO A 39 17.17 10.50 -24.23
N LYS A 40 17.73 9.41 -24.80
CA LYS A 40 17.00 8.53 -25.70
C LYS A 40 15.84 7.83 -24.99
N ILE A 41 16.08 7.38 -23.76
CA ILE A 41 15.08 6.74 -22.90
C ILE A 41 13.98 7.74 -22.50
N ALA A 42 14.37 8.95 -22.10
CA ALA A 42 13.42 10.00 -21.71
C ALA A 42 12.50 10.37 -22.88
N THR A 43 13.05 10.58 -24.09
CA THR A 43 12.26 10.86 -25.29
C THR A 43 11.35 9.70 -25.68
N ALA A 44 11.84 8.45 -25.63
CA ALA A 44 11.03 7.27 -25.93
C ALA A 44 9.87 7.08 -24.94
N THR A 45 10.05 7.49 -23.69
CA THR A 45 9.00 7.39 -22.67
C THR A 45 7.92 8.45 -22.84
N VAL A 46 8.29 9.70 -23.15
CA VAL A 46 7.34 10.78 -23.46
C VAL A 46 6.47 10.42 -24.67
N ASN A 47 7.02 9.69 -25.63
CA ASN A 47 6.30 9.25 -26.83
C ASN A 47 5.41 8.01 -26.62
N GLY A 48 5.15 7.60 -25.37
CA GLY A 48 4.21 6.52 -25.04
C GLY A 48 4.78 5.10 -25.18
N GLY A 49 6.11 4.94 -25.29
CA GLY A 49 6.76 3.63 -25.45
C GLY A 49 6.80 2.76 -24.20
N ILE A 50 6.43 3.29 -23.03
CA ILE A 50 6.30 2.53 -21.79
C ILE A 50 4.81 2.53 -21.43
N THR A 51 4.24 1.33 -21.41
CA THR A 51 2.83 1.04 -21.13
C THR A 51 2.26 2.00 -20.07
N SER A 52 1.44 2.94 -20.51
CA SER A 52 0.54 3.67 -19.62
C SER A 52 -0.55 2.70 -19.19
N ASP A 53 -0.23 1.83 -18.25
CA ASP A 53 -1.25 1.02 -17.59
C ASP A 53 -2.17 2.02 -16.89
N SER A 54 -3.39 2.18 -17.42
CA SER A 54 -4.36 3.20 -16.99
C SER A 54 -4.98 2.88 -15.64
N GLY A 55 -4.62 1.75 -15.04
CA GLY A 55 -5.06 1.31 -13.73
C GLY A 55 -4.23 1.87 -12.58
N PRO A 56 -4.75 1.80 -11.34
CA PRO A 56 -4.00 2.16 -10.14
C PRO A 56 -2.76 1.26 -9.99
N CYS A 57 -1.58 1.87 -9.83
CA CYS A 57 -0.34 1.17 -9.56
C CYS A 57 -0.12 1.06 -8.04
N TYR A 58 -0.02 -0.17 -7.53
CA TYR A 58 0.19 -0.46 -6.12
C TYR A 58 1.65 -0.76 -5.82
N THR A 59 2.16 -0.24 -4.70
CA THR A 59 3.47 -0.60 -4.14
C THR A 59 3.27 -1.38 -2.85
N PHE A 60 3.74 -2.63 -2.82
CA PHE A 60 3.69 -3.48 -1.64
C PHE A 60 5.04 -3.52 -0.93
N LEU A 61 5.07 -3.15 0.34
CA LEU A 61 6.27 -3.13 1.17
C LEU A 61 6.31 -4.39 2.04
N ILE A 62 7.41 -5.15 1.95
CA ILE A 62 7.76 -6.20 2.89
C ILE A 62 8.89 -5.67 3.75
N VAL A 63 8.55 -5.23 4.96
CA VAL A 63 9.47 -4.54 5.87
C VAL A 63 9.96 -5.52 6.93
N CYS A 64 11.25 -5.49 7.24
CA CYS A 64 11.82 -6.25 8.37
C CYS A 64 11.10 -5.86 9.68
N PRO A 65 10.82 -6.80 10.60
CA PRO A 65 10.21 -6.48 11.90
C PRO A 65 10.90 -5.31 12.64
N ASP A 66 12.23 -5.24 12.58
CA ASP A 66 13.02 -4.20 13.25
C ASP A 66 12.77 -2.80 12.69
N LEU A 67 12.29 -2.69 11.45
CA LEU A 67 12.02 -1.43 10.75
C LEU A 67 10.51 -1.15 10.60
N THR A 68 9.66 -1.97 11.21
CA THR A 68 8.21 -1.87 11.02
C THR A 68 7.61 -0.61 11.65
N THR A 69 8.26 -0.04 12.67
CA THR A 69 7.78 1.16 13.36
C THR A 69 7.90 2.43 12.52
N PHE A 70 8.81 2.45 11.55
CA PHE A 70 9.01 3.60 10.67
C PHE A 70 7.86 3.71 9.65
N PRO A 71 7.27 4.90 9.42
CA PRO A 71 6.13 5.08 8.50
C PRO A 71 6.59 5.14 7.03
N TRP A 72 7.06 4.02 6.49
CA TRP A 72 7.57 3.90 5.12
C TRP A 72 6.58 4.36 4.04
N GLU A 73 5.28 4.34 4.32
CA GLU A 73 4.23 4.76 3.41
C GLU A 73 4.17 6.28 3.20
N VAL A 74 4.76 7.06 4.11
CA VAL A 74 4.63 8.53 4.15
C VAL A 74 5.89 9.24 3.64
N ILE A 75 6.84 8.50 3.06
CA ILE A 75 8.07 9.10 2.53
C ILE A 75 7.82 9.89 1.24
N PRO A 76 8.64 10.92 0.92
CA PRO A 76 8.38 11.84 -0.20
C PRO A 76 8.19 11.18 -1.57
N VAL A 77 8.84 10.03 -1.82
CA VAL A 77 8.71 9.30 -3.09
C VAL A 77 7.29 8.81 -3.36
N PHE A 78 6.46 8.63 -2.32
CA PHE A 78 5.06 8.21 -2.46
C PHE A 78 4.05 9.36 -2.52
N ARG A 79 4.50 10.62 -2.52
CA ARG A 79 3.60 11.79 -2.54
C ARG A 79 2.60 11.77 -3.71
N ASN A 80 3.05 11.29 -4.88
CA ASN A 80 2.23 11.18 -6.09
C ASN A 80 1.80 9.73 -6.40
N SER A 81 2.00 8.80 -5.46
CA SER A 81 1.65 7.39 -5.59
C SER A 81 1.01 6.92 -4.28
N PRO A 82 -0.31 7.18 -4.09
CA PRO A 82 -0.97 6.99 -2.80
C PRO A 82 -1.23 5.51 -2.46
N TYR A 83 -1.11 4.60 -3.43
CA TYR A 83 -1.45 3.19 -3.27
C TYR A 83 -0.27 2.38 -2.73
N VAL A 84 0.11 2.65 -1.47
CA VAL A 84 1.19 1.95 -0.77
C VAL A 84 0.61 1.15 0.37
N ALA A 85 0.97 -0.14 0.46
CA ALA A 85 0.49 -1.01 1.52
C ALA A 85 1.61 -1.95 2.00
N ARG A 86 1.54 -2.36 3.27
CA ARG A 86 2.40 -3.42 3.80
C ARG A 86 1.78 -4.78 3.61
N ILE A 87 2.66 -5.74 3.35
CA ILE A 87 2.32 -7.16 3.37
C ILE A 87 3.36 -7.89 4.23
N PRO A 88 2.95 -8.95 4.96
CA PRO A 88 3.87 -9.65 5.85
C PRO A 88 4.90 -10.48 5.09
N SER A 89 4.56 -10.97 3.89
CA SER A 89 5.47 -11.73 3.03
C SER A 89 4.95 -11.84 1.60
N ILE A 90 5.85 -12.22 0.68
CA ILE A 90 5.49 -12.56 -0.70
C ILE A 90 4.50 -13.73 -0.74
N HIS A 91 4.67 -14.73 0.13
CA HIS A 91 3.79 -15.90 0.21
C HIS A 91 2.36 -15.51 0.59
N ALA A 92 2.21 -14.61 1.58
CA ALA A 92 0.89 -14.12 1.99
C ALA A 92 0.20 -13.33 0.87
N LEU A 93 0.95 -12.54 0.09
CA LEU A 93 0.43 -11.85 -1.08
C LEU A 93 -0.11 -12.86 -2.11
N PHE A 94 0.70 -13.85 -2.49
CA PHE A 94 0.25 -14.85 -3.47
C PHE A 94 -0.92 -15.69 -2.99
N GLN A 95 -0.95 -16.07 -1.70
CA GLN A 95 -2.09 -16.75 -1.13
C GLN A 95 -3.35 -15.88 -1.21
N THR A 96 -3.24 -14.60 -0.89
CA THR A 96 -4.37 -13.65 -0.98
C THR A 96 -4.85 -13.52 -2.43
N LEU A 97 -3.94 -13.37 -3.39
CA LEU A 97 -4.27 -13.27 -4.82
C LEU A 97 -4.92 -14.54 -5.36
N ARG A 98 -4.56 -15.74 -4.86
CA ARG A 98 -5.21 -17.00 -5.23
C ARG A 98 -6.63 -17.13 -4.70
N MET A 99 -6.89 -16.55 -3.52
CA MET A 99 -8.18 -16.61 -2.83
C MET A 99 -9.16 -15.52 -3.27
N ARG A 100 -8.74 -14.62 -4.17
CA ARG A 100 -9.53 -13.48 -4.62
C ARG A 100 -9.61 -13.50 -6.15
N LYS A 101 -10.79 -13.18 -6.68
CA LYS A 101 -11.02 -13.15 -8.13
C LYS A 101 -10.68 -11.78 -8.74
N GLU A 102 -10.68 -10.74 -7.91
CA GLU A 102 -10.54 -9.34 -8.33
C GLU A 102 -9.64 -8.57 -7.37
N VAL A 103 -8.91 -7.60 -7.91
CA VAL A 103 -8.07 -6.65 -7.18
C VAL A 103 -8.37 -5.25 -7.72
N PRO A 104 -8.77 -4.27 -6.88
CA PRO A 104 -9.01 -4.38 -5.44
C PRO A 104 -10.25 -5.23 -5.09
N VAL A 105 -10.29 -5.76 -3.86
CA VAL A 105 -11.45 -6.52 -3.38
C VAL A 105 -12.61 -5.55 -3.10
N ALA A 106 -13.74 -5.75 -3.75
CA ALA A 106 -14.97 -5.02 -3.45
C ALA A 106 -15.58 -5.51 -2.13
N VAL A 107 -16.02 -4.58 -1.29
CA VAL A 107 -16.66 -4.87 0.00
C VAL A 107 -17.96 -4.09 0.14
N ASN A 108 -18.97 -4.69 0.76
CA ASN A 108 -20.20 -3.99 1.10
C ASN A 108 -20.05 -3.29 2.45
N ALA A 109 -19.79 -1.97 2.43
CA ALA A 109 -19.66 -1.17 3.64
C ALA A 109 -20.94 -1.13 4.50
N SER A 110 -22.12 -1.46 3.96
CA SER A 110 -23.35 -1.60 4.77
C SER A 110 -23.41 -2.93 5.52
N ASN A 111 -22.65 -3.96 5.10
CA ASN A 111 -22.50 -5.22 5.81
C ASN A 111 -21.29 -5.18 6.75
N ALA A 112 -21.36 -4.27 7.73
CA ALA A 112 -20.27 -4.03 8.67
C ALA A 112 -20.68 -4.37 10.11
N PHE A 113 -19.67 -4.65 10.93
CA PHE A 113 -19.79 -4.80 12.37
C PHE A 113 -18.71 -4.02 13.09
N TYR A 114 -19.01 -3.47 14.26
CA TYR A 114 -18.03 -2.71 15.04
C TYR A 114 -17.98 -3.08 16.53
N ILE A 115 -16.81 -2.91 17.12
CA ILE A 115 -16.60 -2.93 18.58
C ILE A 115 -16.05 -1.57 18.99
N LEU A 116 -16.72 -0.90 19.91
CA LEU A 116 -16.34 0.45 20.32
C LEU A 116 -16.18 0.53 21.84
N ASP A 117 -15.01 0.99 22.26
CA ASP A 117 -14.69 1.27 23.67
C ASP A 117 -15.03 0.10 24.62
N PRO A 118 -14.43 -1.10 24.44
CA PRO A 118 -14.79 -2.27 25.23
C PRO A 118 -14.51 -2.12 26.75
N ASP A 119 -13.53 -1.30 27.11
CA ASP A 119 -13.18 -0.97 28.50
C ASP A 119 -13.99 0.23 29.06
N ASN A 120 -14.84 0.85 28.22
CA ASN A 120 -15.68 1.99 28.57
C ASN A 120 -14.90 3.17 29.20
N ASN A 121 -13.71 3.45 28.67
CA ASN A 121 -12.79 4.48 29.17
C ASN A 121 -12.52 5.60 28.17
N LEU A 122 -13.18 5.59 27.00
CA LEU A 122 -13.02 6.56 25.92
C LEU A 122 -14.34 7.28 25.58
N GLY A 123 -15.03 7.82 26.59
CA GLY A 123 -16.40 8.36 26.44
C GLY A 123 -16.62 9.36 25.30
N ASP A 124 -15.68 10.29 25.06
CA ASP A 124 -15.80 11.24 23.94
C ASP A 124 -15.61 10.58 22.57
N THR A 125 -14.66 9.65 22.46
CA THR A 125 -14.44 8.86 21.25
C THR A 125 -15.62 7.94 20.98
N GLN A 126 -16.15 7.29 22.02
CA GLN A 126 -17.34 6.45 21.95
C GLN A 126 -18.52 7.23 21.37
N ARG A 127 -18.83 8.40 21.93
CA ARG A 127 -19.90 9.28 21.44
C ARG A 127 -19.70 9.64 19.97
N ARG A 128 -18.53 10.19 19.63
CA ARG A 128 -18.21 10.66 18.28
C ARG A 128 -18.29 9.55 17.22
N ILE A 129 -17.78 8.36 17.53
CA ILE A 129 -17.80 7.23 16.58
C ILE A 129 -19.21 6.63 16.50
N THR A 130 -19.95 6.52 17.60
CA THR A 130 -21.35 6.04 17.61
C THR A 130 -22.23 6.92 16.72
N ASP A 131 -22.09 8.25 16.85
CA ASP A 131 -22.81 9.22 16.01
C ASP A 131 -22.45 9.09 14.52
N TYR A 132 -21.23 8.65 14.21
CA TYR A 132 -20.80 8.41 12.84
C TYR A 132 -21.35 7.09 12.28
N VAL A 133 -21.18 5.98 12.99
CA VAL A 133 -21.60 4.64 12.51
C VAL A 133 -23.12 4.47 12.47
N SER A 134 -23.86 5.20 13.30
CA SER A 134 -25.34 5.20 13.28
C SER A 134 -25.92 5.67 11.93
N LYS A 135 -25.19 6.53 11.20
CA LYS A 135 -25.58 6.99 9.84
C LYS A 135 -25.58 5.88 8.81
N PHE A 136 -24.82 4.81 9.05
CA PHE A 136 -24.65 3.68 8.14
C PHE A 136 -25.48 2.45 8.55
N GLY A 137 -26.20 2.51 9.67
CA GLY A 137 -26.99 1.39 10.17
C GLY A 137 -26.16 0.18 10.61
N TRP A 138 -24.90 0.39 11.01
CA TRP A 138 -24.01 -0.69 11.43
C TRP A 138 -24.45 -1.27 12.77
N ASN A 139 -24.24 -2.58 12.94
CA ASN A 139 -24.47 -3.27 14.20
C ASN A 139 -23.16 -3.43 14.96
N GLY A 140 -23.18 -3.36 16.28
CA GLY A 140 -21.95 -3.45 17.06
C GLY A 140 -22.13 -3.54 18.56
N VAL A 141 -21.01 -3.66 19.25
CA VAL A 141 -20.93 -3.70 20.72
C VAL A 141 -20.24 -2.43 21.20
N VAL A 142 -20.84 -1.73 22.17
CA VAL A 142 -20.36 -0.45 22.69
C VAL A 142 -20.21 -0.52 24.21
N GLY A 143 -19.11 0.02 24.75
CA GLY A 143 -18.94 0.22 26.19
C GLY A 143 -18.80 -1.07 26.99
N LYS A 144 -18.51 -2.20 26.34
CA LYS A 144 -18.33 -3.50 26.98
C LYS A 144 -17.50 -4.47 26.16
N ILE A 145 -16.82 -5.38 26.85
CA ILE A 145 -16.11 -6.51 26.25
C ILE A 145 -17.13 -7.40 25.52
N PRO A 146 -16.94 -7.68 24.21
CA PRO A 146 -17.85 -8.53 23.45
C PRO A 146 -17.67 -10.00 23.81
N ASP A 147 -18.73 -10.78 23.62
CA ASP A 147 -18.64 -12.24 23.70
C ASP A 147 -17.77 -12.79 22.54
N PRO A 148 -16.82 -13.72 22.80
CA PRO A 148 -15.96 -14.27 21.76
C PRO A 148 -16.70 -14.88 20.56
N GLU A 149 -17.86 -15.51 20.77
CA GLU A 149 -18.63 -16.09 19.67
C GLU A 149 -19.30 -15.02 18.81
N VAL A 150 -19.67 -13.87 19.39
CA VAL A 150 -20.16 -12.71 18.62
C VAL A 150 -19.07 -12.18 17.69
N VAL A 151 -17.83 -12.08 18.17
CA VAL A 151 -16.69 -11.61 17.36
C VAL A 151 -16.40 -12.59 16.22
N LYS A 152 -16.39 -13.88 16.52
CA LYS A 152 -16.13 -14.94 15.54
C LYS A 152 -17.20 -15.00 14.45
N GLU A 153 -18.47 -14.82 14.81
CA GLU A 153 -19.56 -14.75 13.84
C GLU A 153 -19.44 -13.48 12.97
N ALA A 154 -19.12 -12.34 13.60
CA ALA A 154 -18.91 -11.09 12.87
C ALA A 154 -17.77 -11.21 11.83
N LEU A 155 -16.63 -11.79 12.20
CA LEU A 155 -15.49 -12.00 11.27
C LEU A 155 -15.81 -12.96 10.11
N ARG A 156 -16.84 -13.80 10.22
CA ARG A 156 -17.27 -14.74 9.17
C ARG A 156 -18.34 -14.16 8.26
N ALA A 157 -19.30 -13.45 8.83
CA ALA A 157 -20.53 -13.02 8.14
C ALA A 157 -20.47 -11.58 7.60
N ARG A 158 -19.50 -10.77 8.05
CA ARG A 158 -19.42 -9.34 7.73
C ARG A 158 -18.28 -9.06 6.77
N ASP A 159 -18.49 -8.10 5.88
CA ASP A 159 -17.51 -7.67 4.89
C ASP A 159 -16.48 -6.72 5.53
N VAL A 160 -16.91 -5.95 6.53
CA VAL A 160 -16.11 -4.95 7.24
C VAL A 160 -16.24 -5.16 8.75
N PHE A 161 -15.11 -5.06 9.44
CA PHE A 161 -15.01 -5.15 10.89
C PHE A 161 -14.22 -3.94 11.40
N LEU A 162 -14.81 -3.17 12.31
CA LEU A 162 -14.24 -1.96 12.91
C LEU A 162 -13.97 -2.12 14.41
#